data_AF-A0A962JVL1-F1
#
_entry.id   AF-A0A962JVL1-F1
#
_cell.length_a   1.000
_cell.length_b   1.000
_cell.length_c   1.000
_cell.angle_alpha   90.00
_cell.angle_beta   90.00
_cell.angle_gamma   90.00
#
_symmetry.space_group_name_H-M   'P 1'
#
loop_
_entity.id
_entity.type
_entity.pdbx_description
1 polymer ?
#
loop_
_entity_poly.entity_id
_entity_poly.type
_entity_poly.pdbx_seq_one_letter_code
_entity_poly.pdbx_strand_id
1 'polypeptide(L)'
;MTARNQPHKRLPFVTALGRFVPILLCGLVLQSALAAEDPIANGRNGPLRPNFSGSWEKDFARSDRWEEELQRTIDQLNREMERTQGRGDVGGLGMSSPRRGAGNLIAHARLAEMITRQTTLRIVQTDDEVRIERQGDSALICSTAANTDLDSFSSPHGSEYCGWDRQQLVFQISLADGVLIEHRFSVDPGGESLSMMTRVGSRNSLSFNLITFYNAYDAPEDAIHCVQTLSRGRVCSALGPEEDAQ
;
A
#
# COMPACT_ATOMS: atom_id res chain seq x y z
N MET A 1 -53.23 58.04 -7.78
CA MET A 1 -54.67 57.80 -8.04
C MET A 1 -54.91 56.29 -7.91
N THR A 2 -55.07 55.74 -6.71
CA THR A 2 -56.35 55.49 -6.00
C THR A 2 -57.42 54.76 -6.82
N ALA A 3 -57.60 53.46 -6.57
CA ALA A 3 -58.84 52.86 -6.04
C ALA A 3 -58.82 51.33 -6.32
N ARG A 4 -58.78 50.45 -5.31
CA ARG A 4 -59.86 50.01 -4.39
C ARG A 4 -60.84 49.00 -5.01
N ASN A 5 -60.82 47.82 -4.40
CA ASN A 5 -61.95 46.95 -4.05
C ASN A 5 -62.72 46.15 -5.11
N GLN A 6 -62.68 44.84 -4.88
CA GLN A 6 -63.74 43.83 -5.08
C GLN A 6 -65.17 44.36 -4.83
N PRO A 7 -66.16 43.72 -5.47
CA PRO A 7 -67.14 42.94 -4.68
C PRO A 7 -67.48 41.60 -5.36
N HIS A 8 -67.45 40.48 -4.64
CA HIS A 8 -68.58 39.87 -3.92
C HIS A 8 -69.65 39.15 -4.77
N LYS A 9 -69.80 37.87 -4.41
CA LYS A 9 -71.05 37.18 -4.03
C LYS A 9 -71.87 36.44 -5.10
N ARG A 10 -72.00 35.14 -4.80
CA ARG A 10 -73.23 34.31 -4.65
C ARG A 10 -73.50 33.26 -5.74
N LEU A 11 -73.54 32.02 -5.23
CA LEU A 11 -74.13 30.80 -5.79
C LEU A 11 -75.66 30.93 -5.95
N PRO A 12 -76.26 30.09 -6.82
CA PRO A 12 -77.14 29.00 -6.34
C PRO A 12 -76.78 27.65 -7.01
N PHE A 13 -76.69 26.52 -6.31
CA PHE A 13 -77.76 25.64 -5.81
C PHE A 13 -78.71 25.11 -6.91
N VAL A 14 -78.36 23.99 -7.55
CA VAL A 14 -79.31 22.93 -7.98
C VAL A 14 -78.62 21.56 -7.88
N THR A 15 -79.32 20.67 -7.20
CA THR A 15 -79.16 19.23 -6.90
C THR A 15 -78.95 18.29 -8.08
N ALA A 16 -78.12 17.26 -7.90
CA ALA A 16 -78.45 15.87 -8.28
C ALA A 16 -77.47 14.88 -7.61
N LEU A 17 -78.05 13.84 -7.00
CA LEU A 17 -77.40 12.75 -6.28
C LEU A 17 -76.58 11.84 -7.18
N GLY A 18 -75.45 11.32 -6.69
CA GLY A 18 -74.68 10.31 -7.41
C GLY A 18 -73.46 9.75 -6.67
N ARG A 19 -73.71 8.91 -5.66
CA ARG A 19 -72.93 7.73 -5.23
C ARG A 19 -71.43 7.88 -4.87
N PHE A 20 -71.20 7.83 -3.55
CA PHE A 20 -70.18 7.03 -2.82
C PHE A 20 -68.92 6.54 -3.58
N VAL A 21 -67.77 7.09 -3.21
CA VAL A 21 -66.44 6.44 -3.29
C VAL A 21 -65.71 6.73 -1.95
N PRO A 22 -65.16 5.72 -1.25
CA PRO A 22 -64.68 5.89 0.11
C PRO A 22 -63.28 6.51 0.20
N ILE A 23 -63.08 7.21 1.32
CA ILE A 23 -61.84 7.77 1.86
C ILE A 23 -61.07 6.66 2.62
N LEU A 24 -59.74 6.62 2.47
CA LEU A 24 -58.66 6.06 3.34
C LEU A 24 -57.57 5.50 2.39
N LEU A 25 -56.27 5.76 2.48
CA LEU A 25 -55.42 5.90 3.67
C LEU A 25 -54.15 6.68 3.27
N CYS A 26 -53.81 7.68 4.06
CA CYS A 26 -52.56 8.44 3.97
C CYS A 26 -51.41 7.56 4.51
N GLY A 27 -50.60 6.99 3.62
CA GLY A 27 -49.40 6.23 3.97
C GLY A 27 -48.18 7.16 4.03
N LEU A 28 -47.97 7.81 5.19
CA LEU A 28 -46.69 8.41 5.54
C LEU A 28 -45.62 7.31 5.59
N VAL A 29 -44.74 7.27 4.59
CA VAL A 29 -43.53 6.47 4.65
C VAL A 29 -42.53 7.22 5.53
N LEU A 30 -42.48 6.86 6.82
CA LEU A 30 -41.35 7.16 7.69
C LEU A 30 -40.13 6.43 7.11
N GLN A 31 -39.24 7.16 6.45
CA GLN A 31 -37.89 6.68 6.17
C GLN A 31 -37.12 6.70 7.48
N SER A 32 -36.99 5.54 8.11
CA SER A 32 -36.02 5.31 9.16
C SER A 32 -34.62 5.46 8.55
N ALA A 33 -33.94 6.56 8.87
CA ALA A 33 -32.52 6.70 8.66
C ALA A 33 -31.81 5.65 9.53
N LEU A 34 -31.38 4.56 8.91
CA LEU A 34 -30.32 3.71 9.45
C LEU A 34 -29.03 4.54 9.38
N ALA A 35 -28.75 5.28 10.46
CA ALA A 35 -27.39 5.70 10.73
C ALA A 35 -26.60 4.41 10.99
N ALA A 36 -25.78 3.99 10.03
CA ALA A 36 -24.77 2.99 10.28
C ALA A 36 -23.81 3.60 11.32
N GLU A 37 -23.89 3.12 12.56
CA GLU A 37 -22.87 3.40 13.56
C GLU A 37 -21.57 2.77 13.08
N ASP A 38 -20.65 3.61 12.62
CA ASP A 38 -19.31 3.23 12.20
C ASP A 38 -18.48 2.92 13.47
N PRO A 39 -18.12 1.66 13.77
CA PRO A 39 -17.49 1.29 15.04
C PRO A 39 -16.06 1.86 15.20
N ILE A 40 -15.54 2.58 14.20
CA ILE A 40 -14.18 3.16 14.17
C ILE A 40 -14.21 4.68 14.40
N ALA A 41 -15.30 5.24 14.94
CA ALA A 41 -15.38 6.67 15.25
C ALA A 41 -14.98 7.03 16.71
N ASN A 42 -14.48 6.07 17.49
CA ASN A 42 -14.01 6.34 18.86
C ASN A 42 -12.50 6.63 18.86
N GLY A 43 -12.15 7.91 18.68
CA GLY A 43 -10.90 8.47 19.22
C GLY A 43 -9.68 8.61 18.29
N ARG A 44 -9.73 8.18 17.03
CA ARG A 44 -8.62 8.45 16.08
C ARG A 44 -8.80 9.79 15.38
N ASN A 45 -8.13 10.83 15.88
CA ASN A 45 -7.86 12.04 15.09
C ASN A 45 -6.69 11.76 14.14
N GLY A 46 -7.00 11.24 12.95
CA GLY A 46 -6.05 11.04 11.86
C GLY A 46 -6.72 10.38 10.64
N PRO A 47 -6.16 10.52 9.43
CA PRO A 47 -6.67 9.79 8.27
C PRO A 47 -6.67 8.29 8.55
N LEU A 48 -7.72 7.58 8.08
CA LEU A 48 -7.84 6.13 8.22
C LEU A 48 -6.63 5.48 7.52
N ARG A 49 -5.66 5.01 8.31
CA ARG A 49 -4.47 4.31 7.78
C ARG A 49 -4.85 2.86 7.50
N PRO A 50 -4.45 2.28 6.35
CA PRO A 50 -4.73 0.87 6.08
C PRO A 50 -4.07 -0.04 7.12
N ASN A 51 -4.68 -1.21 7.33
CA ASN A 51 -4.13 -2.25 8.17
C ASN A 51 -3.33 -3.23 7.30
N PHE A 52 -2.03 -3.33 7.51
CA PHE A 52 -1.13 -4.25 6.82
C PHE A 52 -0.90 -5.55 7.61
N SER A 53 -1.44 -5.64 8.83
CA SER A 53 -1.20 -6.79 9.73
C SER A 53 -1.58 -8.10 9.08
N GLY A 54 -0.73 -9.11 9.28
CA GLY A 54 -0.99 -10.46 8.82
C GLY A 54 0.25 -11.14 8.26
N SER A 55 0.03 -12.34 7.74
CA SER A 55 1.04 -13.15 7.08
C SER A 55 0.78 -13.14 5.58
N TRP A 56 1.83 -12.92 4.81
CA TRP A 56 1.78 -12.68 3.38
C TRP A 56 2.72 -13.62 2.63
N GLU A 57 2.22 -14.34 1.63
CA GLU A 57 3.00 -15.25 0.79
C GLU A 57 3.08 -14.72 -0.64
N LYS A 58 4.27 -14.77 -1.25
CA LYS A 58 4.55 -14.21 -2.56
C LYS A 58 3.75 -14.89 -3.66
N ASP A 59 3.02 -14.09 -4.42
CA ASP A 59 2.36 -14.53 -5.65
C ASP A 59 3.37 -14.47 -6.80
N PHE A 60 3.98 -15.61 -7.12
CA PHE A 60 4.97 -15.71 -8.21
C PHE A 60 4.37 -15.50 -9.61
N ALA A 61 3.05 -15.65 -9.78
CA ALA A 61 2.40 -15.49 -11.07
C ALA A 61 2.14 -14.01 -11.38
N ARG A 62 1.86 -13.22 -10.35
CA ARG A 62 1.63 -11.77 -10.47
C ARG A 62 2.88 -10.92 -10.28
N SER A 63 3.86 -11.42 -9.52
CA SER A 63 5.11 -10.70 -9.25
C SER A 63 5.99 -10.58 -10.48
N ASP A 64 6.72 -9.47 -10.56
CA ASP A 64 7.69 -9.26 -11.61
C ASP A 64 8.86 -10.25 -11.53
N ARG A 65 9.37 -10.64 -12.69
CA ARG A 65 10.61 -11.40 -12.83
C ARG A 65 11.73 -10.44 -13.23
N TRP A 66 12.78 -10.35 -12.41
CA TRP A 66 13.79 -9.31 -12.56
C TRP A 66 14.54 -9.38 -13.89
N GLU A 67 14.79 -10.57 -14.45
CA GLU A 67 15.42 -10.70 -15.77
C GLU A 67 14.53 -10.12 -16.88
N GLU A 68 13.23 -10.39 -16.80
CA GLU A 68 12.27 -9.91 -17.79
C GLU A 68 12.10 -8.39 -17.69
N GLU A 69 12.00 -7.84 -16.48
CA GLU A 69 11.94 -6.40 -16.26
C GLU A 69 13.24 -5.69 -16.66
N LEU A 70 14.40 -6.30 -16.41
CA LEU A 70 15.69 -5.76 -16.84
C LEU A 70 15.77 -5.70 -18.37
N GLN A 71 15.39 -6.78 -19.05
CA GLN A 71 15.39 -6.82 -20.51
C GLN A 71 14.41 -5.80 -21.09
N ARG A 72 13.18 -5.71 -20.55
CA ARG A 72 12.18 -4.70 -20.93
C ARG A 72 12.72 -3.28 -20.78
N THR A 73 13.41 -3.01 -19.66
CA THR A 73 14.01 -1.71 -19.38
C THR A 73 15.13 -1.37 -20.38
N ILE A 74 16.02 -2.33 -20.67
CA ILE A 74 17.10 -2.16 -21.66
C ILE A 74 16.53 -1.89 -23.06
N ASP A 75 15.52 -2.66 -23.48
CA ASP A 75 14.88 -2.49 -24.78
C ASP A 75 14.19 -1.13 -24.89
N GLN A 76 13.56 -0.65 -23.82
CA GLN A 76 13.01 0.70 -23.76
C GLN A 76 14.10 1.76 -23.94
N LEU A 77 15.21 1.66 -23.21
CA LEU A 77 16.34 2.61 -23.32
C LEU A 77 16.93 2.63 -24.73
N ASN A 78 17.10 1.48 -25.37
CA ASN A 78 17.60 1.39 -26.75
C ASN A 78 16.67 2.11 -27.72
N ARG A 79 15.36 1.90 -27.61
CA ARG A 79 14.35 2.59 -28.45
C ARG A 79 14.34 4.09 -28.22
N GLU A 80 14.52 4.56 -26.98
CA GLU A 80 14.63 5.99 -26.66
C GLU A 80 15.88 6.61 -27.29
N MET A 81 17.03 5.92 -27.23
CA MET A 81 18.27 6.38 -27.86
C MET A 81 18.17 6.48 -29.38
N GLU A 82 17.57 5.50 -30.05
CA GLU A 82 17.36 5.52 -31.50
C GLU A 82 16.49 6.70 -31.94
N ARG A 83 15.45 7.03 -31.16
CA ARG A 83 14.60 8.20 -31.40
C ARG A 83 15.36 9.52 -31.23
N THR A 84 16.27 9.61 -30.25
CA THR A 84 17.09 10.81 -30.05
C THR A 84 18.18 10.95 -31.12
N GLN A 85 18.75 9.84 -31.60
CA GLN A 85 19.78 9.85 -32.66
C GLN A 85 19.20 10.13 -34.05
N GLY A 86 17.95 9.72 -34.32
CA GLY A 86 17.26 10.02 -35.59
C GLY A 86 16.83 11.49 -35.76
N ARG A 87 16.96 12.31 -34.71
CA ARG A 87 16.68 13.75 -34.72
C ARG A 87 18.01 14.51 -34.71
N GLY A 88 18.72 14.45 -35.84
CA GLY A 88 20.04 15.06 -35.97
C GLY A 88 20.05 16.54 -35.59
N ASP A 89 20.93 16.89 -34.65
CA ASP A 89 21.80 18.06 -34.79
C ASP A 89 23.07 17.87 -33.95
N VAL A 90 24.18 18.34 -34.52
CA VAL A 90 25.54 18.30 -33.99
C VAL A 90 25.71 19.46 -33.01
N GLY A 91 26.20 19.17 -31.80
CA GLY A 91 26.78 20.20 -30.92
C GLY A 91 26.20 20.21 -29.51
N GLY A 92 26.71 19.35 -28.64
CA GLY A 92 26.34 19.37 -27.22
C GLY A 92 27.29 18.52 -26.38
N LEU A 93 28.38 19.14 -25.92
CA LEU A 93 29.24 18.61 -24.87
C LEU A 93 28.41 18.33 -23.62
N GLY A 94 28.13 17.05 -23.36
CA GLY A 94 27.36 16.59 -22.21
C GLY A 94 27.46 15.07 -22.07
N MET A 95 28.69 14.55 -21.99
CA MET A 95 28.97 13.12 -21.87
C MET A 95 28.58 12.57 -20.48
N SER A 96 27.28 12.30 -20.28
CA SER A 96 26.85 11.15 -19.50
C SER A 96 26.68 9.97 -20.47
N SER A 97 27.76 9.21 -20.66
CA SER A 97 27.76 8.05 -21.58
C SER A 97 26.66 7.05 -21.17
N PRO A 98 25.72 6.70 -22.06
CA PRO A 98 24.63 5.73 -21.79
C PRO A 98 25.15 4.38 -21.28
N ARG A 99 26.38 4.01 -21.65
CA ARG A 99 27.05 2.77 -21.21
C ARG A 99 27.34 2.73 -19.71
N ARG A 100 27.55 3.87 -19.05
CA ARG A 100 27.69 3.93 -17.57
C ARG A 100 26.33 3.78 -16.87
N GLY A 101 25.26 4.29 -17.48
CA GLY A 101 23.89 4.10 -16.98
C GLY A 101 23.44 2.63 -17.02
N ALA A 102 23.81 1.90 -18.08
CA ALA A 102 23.45 0.49 -18.25
C ALA A 102 24.19 -0.47 -17.30
N GLY A 103 25.48 -0.23 -17.01
CA GLY A 103 26.22 -1.03 -16.04
C GLY A 103 25.64 -0.93 -14.62
N ASN A 104 25.26 0.29 -14.22
CA ASN A 104 24.61 0.53 -12.93
C ASN A 104 23.19 -0.07 -12.87
N LEU A 105 22.47 -0.08 -13.99
CA LEU A 105 21.14 -0.70 -14.07
C LEU A 105 21.17 -2.20 -13.74
N ILE A 106 22.14 -2.95 -14.28
CA ILE A 106 22.29 -4.39 -13.99
C ILE A 106 22.60 -4.60 -12.51
N ALA A 107 23.48 -3.80 -11.92
CA ALA A 107 23.81 -3.88 -10.50
C ALA A 107 22.58 -3.57 -9.62
N HIS A 108 21.79 -2.55 -9.97
CA HIS A 108 20.55 -2.24 -9.26
C HIS A 108 19.52 -3.37 -9.39
N ALA A 109 19.40 -4.00 -10.56
CA ALA A 109 18.49 -5.11 -10.78
C ALA A 109 18.87 -6.33 -9.94
N ARG A 110 20.17 -6.66 -9.86
CA ARG A 110 20.69 -7.73 -9.01
C ARG A 110 20.46 -7.43 -7.52
N LEU A 111 20.68 -6.19 -7.09
CA LEU A 111 20.40 -5.79 -5.72
C LEU A 111 18.90 -5.87 -5.41
N ALA A 112 18.04 -5.41 -6.32
CA ALA A 112 16.58 -5.49 -6.18
C ALA A 112 16.10 -6.94 -6.07
N GLU A 113 16.64 -7.86 -6.88
CA GLU A 113 16.35 -9.30 -6.77
C GLU A 113 16.75 -9.85 -5.40
N MET A 114 17.99 -9.55 -4.98
CA MET A 114 18.52 -10.05 -3.72
C MET A 114 17.70 -9.59 -2.50
N ILE A 115 17.22 -8.34 -2.48
CA ILE A 115 16.41 -7.81 -1.36
C ILE A 115 14.93 -8.21 -1.42
N THR A 116 14.45 -8.70 -2.57
CA THR A 116 13.05 -9.14 -2.77
C THR A 116 12.90 -10.66 -2.93
N ARG A 117 13.97 -11.42 -2.66
CA ARG A 117 14.01 -12.89 -2.73
C ARG A 117 13.05 -13.58 -1.74
N GLN A 118 12.65 -12.86 -0.70
CA GLN A 118 11.81 -13.40 0.36
C GLN A 118 10.46 -13.81 -0.22
N THR A 119 10.01 -14.99 0.17
CA THR A 119 8.73 -15.55 -0.28
C THR A 119 7.62 -15.28 0.71
N THR A 120 7.95 -14.94 1.96
CA THR A 120 6.99 -14.68 3.03
C THR A 120 7.34 -13.40 3.78
N LEU A 121 6.31 -12.65 4.16
CA LEU A 121 6.39 -11.51 5.07
C LEU A 121 5.43 -11.74 6.24
N ARG A 122 5.82 -11.28 7.42
CA ARG A 122 4.92 -11.16 8.57
C ARG A 122 4.88 -9.72 9.01
N ILE A 123 3.70 -9.11 8.99
CA ILE A 123 3.53 -7.70 9.34
C ILE A 123 2.78 -7.63 10.67
N VAL A 124 3.40 -6.97 11.64
CA VAL A 124 2.79 -6.61 12.93
C VAL A 124 2.59 -5.11 12.93
N GLN A 125 1.35 -4.66 12.99
CA GLN A 125 1.02 -3.24 13.09
C GLN A 125 0.27 -2.97 14.39
N THR A 126 0.81 -2.04 15.16
CA THR A 126 0.20 -1.46 16.36
C THR A 126 -0.21 -0.02 16.04
N ASP A 127 -0.73 0.71 17.03
CA ASP A 127 -1.06 2.12 16.85
C ASP A 127 0.19 3.00 16.62
N ASP A 128 1.32 2.60 17.20
CA ASP A 128 2.56 3.38 17.24
C ASP A 128 3.70 2.79 16.40
N GLU A 129 3.52 1.62 15.80
CA GLU A 129 4.59 0.96 15.05
C GLU A 129 4.07 -0.02 14.01
N VAL A 130 4.69 -0.03 12.82
CA VAL A 130 4.59 -1.11 11.84
C VAL A 130 5.93 -1.83 11.76
N ARG A 131 5.94 -3.14 11.98
CA ARG A 131 7.10 -4.02 11.83
C ARG A 131 6.84 -5.04 10.74
N ILE A 132 7.70 -5.05 9.72
CA ILE A 132 7.67 -6.00 8.62
C ILE A 132 8.83 -6.96 8.82
N GLU A 133 8.51 -8.17 9.23
CA GLU A 133 9.46 -9.26 9.38
C GLU A 133 9.63 -10.03 8.09
N ARG A 134 10.89 -10.35 7.82
CA ARG A 134 11.37 -10.81 6.53
C ARG A 134 12.27 -12.01 6.77
N GLN A 135 11.93 -13.15 6.19
CA GLN A 135 12.68 -14.37 6.45
C GLN A 135 14.13 -14.22 5.97
N GLY A 136 15.08 -14.39 6.89
CA GLY A 136 16.51 -14.34 6.57
C GLY A 136 17.10 -12.93 6.38
N ASP A 137 16.34 -11.88 6.67
CA ASP A 137 16.78 -10.48 6.58
C ASP A 137 16.33 -9.67 7.81
N SER A 138 16.84 -8.46 7.97
CA SER A 138 16.41 -7.56 9.04
C SER A 138 14.96 -7.12 8.85
N ALA A 139 14.23 -6.96 9.96
CA ALA A 139 12.90 -6.39 9.93
C ALA A 139 12.96 -4.91 9.51
N LEU A 140 11.98 -4.46 8.73
CA LEU A 140 11.74 -3.04 8.50
C LEU A 140 10.81 -2.54 9.62
N ILE A 141 11.21 -1.50 10.33
CA ILE A 141 10.48 -0.99 11.49
C ILE A 141 10.14 0.46 11.22
N CYS A 142 8.88 0.81 11.41
CA CYS A 142 8.41 2.16 11.26
C CYS A 142 7.60 2.62 12.46
N SER A 143 8.13 3.54 13.25
CA SER A 143 7.33 4.25 14.26
C SER A 143 6.25 5.07 13.56
N THR A 144 5.00 4.87 13.98
CA THR A 144 3.82 5.57 13.49
C THR A 144 3.19 6.49 14.53
N ALA A 145 3.88 6.68 15.67
CA ALA A 145 3.45 7.52 16.77
C ALA A 145 3.14 8.96 16.28
N ALA A 146 2.03 9.53 16.76
CA ALA A 146 1.44 10.78 16.26
C ALA A 146 2.35 12.04 16.33
N ASN A 147 3.51 11.95 16.99
CA ASN A 147 4.44 13.05 17.20
C ASN A 147 5.78 12.86 16.46
N THR A 148 5.87 11.86 15.59
CA THR A 148 7.10 11.56 14.83
C THR A 148 6.73 11.39 13.37
N ASP A 149 6.79 12.50 12.63
CA ASP A 149 6.43 12.50 11.22
C ASP A 149 7.43 11.71 10.35
N LEU A 150 8.61 11.38 10.89
CA LEU A 150 9.66 10.63 10.21
C LEU A 150 10.44 9.82 11.26
N ASP A 151 10.30 8.50 11.27
CA ASP A 151 11.24 7.64 11.99
C ASP A 151 12.52 7.52 11.16
N SER A 152 13.66 7.81 11.77
CA SER A 152 14.94 7.82 11.08
C SER A 152 15.97 7.04 11.88
N PHE A 153 16.46 5.95 11.30
CA PHE A 153 17.61 5.22 11.79
C PHE A 153 18.86 5.66 11.01
N SER A 154 20.00 5.81 11.68
CA SER A 154 21.26 6.19 11.03
C SER A 154 22.44 5.46 11.63
N SER A 155 23.32 4.95 10.77
CA SER A 155 24.53 4.20 11.12
C SER A 155 25.66 4.50 10.13
N PRO A 156 26.90 4.09 10.41
CA PRO A 156 28.01 4.19 9.45
C PRO A 156 27.77 3.44 8.13
N HIS A 157 26.85 2.48 8.10
CA HIS A 157 26.54 1.66 6.93
C HIS A 157 25.40 2.25 6.07
N GLY A 158 24.70 3.26 6.58
CA GLY A 158 23.56 3.87 5.91
C GLY A 158 22.52 4.42 6.89
N SER A 159 21.48 5.02 6.33
CA SER A 159 20.34 5.56 7.05
C SER A 159 19.04 5.06 6.45
N GLU A 160 18.04 4.82 7.29
CA GLU A 160 16.70 4.42 6.91
C GLU A 160 15.71 5.47 7.42
N TYR A 161 14.77 5.85 6.56
CA TYR A 161 13.61 6.67 6.91
C TYR A 161 12.36 5.87 6.53
N CYS A 162 11.30 5.98 7.33
CA CYS A 162 9.99 5.48 6.95
C CYS A 162 8.86 6.45 7.29
N GLY A 163 7.73 6.30 6.59
CA GLY A 163 6.54 7.08 6.86
C GLY A 163 5.37 6.73 5.96
N TRP A 164 4.29 7.48 6.11
CA TRP A 164 3.07 7.33 5.31
C TRP A 164 3.07 8.28 4.11
N ASP A 165 2.89 7.74 2.90
CA ASP A 165 2.54 8.50 1.70
C ASP A 165 1.10 8.14 1.30
N ARG A 166 0.14 8.99 1.71
CA ARG A 166 -1.31 8.71 1.59
C ARG A 166 -1.69 7.41 2.29
N GLN A 167 -2.00 6.37 1.51
CA GLN A 167 -2.37 5.02 1.98
C GLN A 167 -1.22 4.02 1.83
N GLN A 168 -0.04 4.48 1.42
CA GLN A 168 1.13 3.63 1.23
C GLN A 168 2.09 3.80 2.40
N LEU A 169 2.65 2.70 2.88
CA LEU A 169 3.77 2.72 3.80
C LEU A 169 5.06 2.74 2.99
N VAL A 170 5.91 3.73 3.23
CA VAL A 170 7.13 3.96 2.44
C VAL A 170 8.34 3.83 3.36
N PHE A 171 9.32 3.04 2.92
CA PHE A 171 10.65 2.96 3.51
C PHE A 171 11.67 3.44 2.49
N GLN A 172 12.64 4.23 2.94
CA GLN A 172 13.72 4.74 2.12
C GLN A 172 15.05 4.49 2.84
N ILE A 173 15.87 3.63 2.27
CA ILE A 173 17.16 3.21 2.80
C ILE A 173 18.24 3.79 1.92
N SER A 174 19.09 4.63 2.49
CA SER A 174 20.29 5.17 1.85
C SER A 174 21.51 4.42 2.36
N LEU A 175 22.21 3.70 1.48
CA LEU A 175 23.44 2.99 1.78
C LEU A 175 24.64 3.94 1.74
N ALA A 176 25.72 3.59 2.47
CA ALA A 176 26.93 4.42 2.57
C ALA A 176 27.64 4.67 1.21
N ASP A 177 27.43 3.80 0.23
CA ASP A 177 27.95 3.92 -1.14
C ASP A 177 27.11 4.86 -2.05
N GLY A 178 26.04 5.45 -1.52
CA GLY A 178 25.16 6.35 -2.24
C GLY A 178 24.06 5.66 -3.05
N VAL A 179 23.87 4.35 -2.86
CA VAL A 179 22.69 3.61 -3.36
C VAL A 179 21.48 3.95 -2.50
N LEU A 180 20.35 4.20 -3.16
CA LEU A 180 19.05 4.44 -2.57
C LEU A 180 18.12 3.27 -2.90
N ILE A 181 17.53 2.70 -1.86
CA ILE A 181 16.50 1.67 -1.93
C ILE A 181 15.22 2.27 -1.39
N GLU A 182 14.13 2.18 -2.13
CA GLU A 182 12.80 2.59 -1.69
C GLU A 182 11.86 1.38 -1.76
N HIS A 183 11.15 1.10 -0.67
CA HIS A 183 10.07 0.14 -0.62
C HIS A 183 8.75 0.89 -0.41
N ARG A 184 7.76 0.65 -1.28
CA ARG A 184 6.39 1.15 -1.11
C ARG A 184 5.44 -0.02 -0.97
N PHE A 185 4.76 -0.10 0.16
CA PHE A 185 3.76 -1.11 0.44
C PHE A 185 2.36 -0.55 0.19
N SER A 186 1.48 -1.35 -0.40
CA SER A 186 0.06 -1.04 -0.57
C SER A 186 -0.76 -2.30 -0.39
N VAL A 187 -1.78 -2.23 0.46
CA VAL A 187 -2.72 -3.31 0.71
C VAL A 187 -4.04 -3.02 0.00
N ASP A 188 -4.64 -4.06 -0.57
CA ASP A 188 -5.98 -3.97 -1.14
C ASP A 188 -7.02 -3.68 -0.02
N PRO A 189 -8.12 -2.95 -0.30
CA PRO A 189 -9.17 -2.68 0.68
C PRO A 189 -9.76 -3.93 1.35
N GLY A 190 -9.80 -5.07 0.66
CA GLY A 190 -10.26 -6.35 1.20
C GLY A 190 -9.23 -7.06 2.09
N GLY A 191 -7.98 -6.59 2.14
CA GLY A 191 -6.92 -7.23 2.92
C GLY A 191 -6.41 -8.55 2.33
N GLU A 192 -6.82 -8.91 1.11
CA GLU A 192 -6.48 -10.19 0.48
C GLU A 192 -5.13 -10.17 -0.24
N SER A 193 -4.70 -8.99 -0.69
CA SER A 193 -3.48 -8.83 -1.48
C SER A 193 -2.65 -7.63 -1.01
N LEU A 194 -1.34 -7.85 -0.94
CA LEU A 194 -0.33 -6.84 -0.64
C LEU A 194 0.58 -6.69 -1.86
N SER A 195 0.92 -5.45 -2.19
CA SER A 195 1.93 -5.14 -3.19
C SER A 195 3.09 -4.39 -2.55
N MET A 196 4.30 -4.71 -2.99
CA MET A 196 5.53 -4.05 -2.63
C MET A 196 6.25 -3.61 -3.90
N MET A 197 6.34 -2.30 -4.14
CA MET A 197 7.25 -1.75 -5.14
C MET A 197 8.61 -1.53 -4.50
N THR A 198 9.65 -2.12 -5.08
CA THR A 198 11.04 -1.91 -4.71
C THR A 198 11.73 -1.13 -5.81
N ARG A 199 12.28 0.04 -5.48
CA ARG A 199 13.07 0.88 -6.37
C ARG A 199 14.50 0.95 -5.87
N VAL A 200 15.46 0.63 -6.73
CA VAL A 200 16.89 0.71 -6.44
C VAL A 200 17.56 1.65 -7.42
N GLY A 201 18.32 2.62 -6.93
CA GLY A 201 19.03 3.57 -7.78
C GLY A 201 20.23 4.19 -7.08
N SER A 202 21.02 4.97 -7.80
CA SER A 202 22.08 5.79 -7.22
C SER A 202 22.10 7.17 -7.89
N ARG A 203 22.91 8.09 -7.37
CA ARG A 203 23.05 9.42 -7.97
C ARG A 203 23.57 9.29 -9.41
N ASN A 204 22.92 9.98 -10.35
CA ASN A 204 23.29 10.04 -11.77
C ASN A 204 23.23 8.70 -12.53
N SER A 205 22.42 7.75 -12.06
CA SER A 205 22.24 6.45 -12.71
C SER A 205 20.75 6.14 -12.88
N LEU A 206 20.45 5.19 -13.76
CA LEU A 206 19.09 4.73 -13.97
C LEU A 206 18.67 3.86 -12.79
N SER A 207 17.50 4.14 -12.25
CA SER A 207 16.85 3.29 -11.24
C SER A 207 16.28 2.03 -11.89
N PHE A 208 16.28 0.93 -11.13
CA PHE A 208 15.53 -0.27 -11.44
C PHE A 208 14.33 -0.38 -10.49
N ASN A 209 13.18 -0.79 -11.01
CA ASN A 209 11.98 -1.01 -10.19
C ASN A 209 11.54 -2.47 -10.34
N LEU A 210 11.01 -3.05 -9.25
CA LEU A 210 10.43 -4.37 -9.22
C LEU A 210 9.17 -4.35 -8.36
N ILE A 211 8.05 -4.88 -8.87
CA ILE A 211 6.81 -5.03 -8.12
C ILE A 211 6.67 -6.48 -7.70
N THR A 212 6.50 -6.70 -6.40
CA THR A 212 6.18 -8.01 -5.83
C THR A 212 4.77 -7.98 -5.27
N PHE A 213 3.99 -9.01 -5.59
CA PHE A 213 2.66 -9.22 -5.02
C PHE A 213 2.69 -10.35 -4.02
N TYR A 214 1.87 -10.23 -2.99
CA TYR A 214 1.66 -11.24 -1.97
C TYR A 214 0.15 -11.45 -1.78
N ASN A 215 -0.20 -12.66 -1.40
CA ASN A 215 -1.53 -13.06 -0.98
C ASN A 215 -1.53 -13.25 0.54
N ALA A 216 -2.61 -12.85 1.20
CA ALA A 216 -2.80 -13.16 2.61
C ALA A 216 -2.87 -14.69 2.78
N TYR A 217 -2.21 -15.21 3.81
CA TYR A 217 -2.31 -16.62 4.18
C TYR A 217 -2.36 -16.77 5.70
N ASP A 218 -3.03 -17.82 6.16
CA ASP A 218 -3.01 -18.19 7.56
C ASP A 218 -1.68 -18.91 7.85
N ALA A 219 -0.74 -18.17 8.44
CA ALA A 219 0.51 -18.77 8.86
C ALA A 219 0.24 -19.78 9.99
N PRO A 220 0.79 -21.00 9.91
CA PRO A 220 0.85 -21.88 11.05
C PRO A 220 1.51 -21.14 12.22
N GLU A 221 1.06 -21.39 13.45
CA GLU A 221 1.83 -20.93 14.61
C GLU A 221 3.27 -21.41 14.47
N ASP A 222 4.23 -20.59 14.93
CA ASP A 222 5.65 -20.92 14.89
C ASP A 222 5.88 -22.21 15.67
N ALA A 223 5.76 -23.34 14.97
CA ALA A 223 5.83 -24.66 15.56
C ALA A 223 7.23 -24.96 16.06
N ILE A 224 8.21 -24.07 15.86
CA ILE A 224 9.59 -24.21 16.29
C ILE A 224 10.05 -22.95 17.02
N HIS A 225 10.18 -23.05 18.33
CA HIS A 225 10.69 -22.00 19.20
C HIS A 225 12.20 -22.14 19.43
N CYS A 226 12.99 -21.20 18.93
CA CYS A 226 14.46 -21.23 19.06
C CYS A 226 14.98 -20.23 20.10
N VAL A 227 15.74 -20.71 21.09
CA VAL A 227 16.42 -19.88 22.10
C VAL A 227 17.93 -19.97 21.91
N GLN A 228 18.60 -18.82 21.90
CA GLN A 228 20.07 -18.77 21.95
C GLN A 228 20.54 -19.00 23.39
N THR A 229 21.33 -20.05 23.60
CA THR A 229 21.90 -20.37 24.92
C THR A 229 23.41 -20.16 24.91
N LEU A 230 23.96 -19.68 26.04
CA LEU A 230 25.40 -19.43 26.18
C LEU A 230 26.24 -20.70 26.12
N SER A 231 25.68 -21.86 26.50
CA SER A 231 26.40 -23.13 26.61
C SER A 231 26.17 -24.10 25.46
N ARG A 232 25.05 -24.00 24.73
CA ARG A 232 24.62 -24.98 23.72
C ARG A 232 24.33 -24.38 22.34
N GLY A 233 24.55 -23.09 22.15
CA GLY A 233 24.20 -22.41 20.91
C GLY A 233 22.69 -22.24 20.75
N ARG A 234 22.21 -22.17 19.50
CA ARG A 234 20.79 -22.00 19.17
C ARG A 234 20.07 -23.35 19.33
N VAL A 235 19.17 -23.44 20.31
CA VAL A 235 18.36 -24.64 20.59
C VAL A 235 16.94 -24.36 20.16
N CYS A 236 16.39 -25.20 19.29
CA CYS A 236 15.04 -25.08 18.77
C CYS A 236 14.17 -26.23 19.30
N SER A 237 12.98 -25.92 19.83
CA SER A 237 11.99 -26.90 20.28
C SER A 237 10.75 -26.81 19.42
N ALA A 238 10.27 -27.94 18.91
CA ALA A 238 8.99 -27.96 18.23
C ALA A 238 7.84 -27.95 19.27
N LEU A 239 6.92 -26.99 19.19
CA LEU A 239 5.61 -27.17 19.80
C LEU A 239 4.85 -28.13 18.88
N GLY A 240 4.81 -29.41 19.26
CA GLY A 240 3.98 -30.38 18.54
C GLY A 240 2.51 -30.01 18.68
N PRO A 241 1.64 -30.41 17.72
CA PRO A 241 0.21 -30.35 17.95
C PRO A 241 -0.08 -31.12 19.24
N GLU A 242 -0.86 -30.50 20.11
CA GLU A 242 -1.37 -31.09 21.35
C GLU A 242 -2.30 -32.26 20.96
N GLU A 243 -1.71 -33.42 20.71
CA GLU A 243 -2.39 -34.70 20.60
C GLU A 243 -1.84 -35.64 21.68
N ASP A 244 -2.72 -35.86 22.67
CA ASP A 244 -2.80 -36.98 23.60
C ASP A 244 -1.80 -37.05 24.78
N ALA A 245 -2.27 -36.70 25.98
CA ALA A 245 -2.63 -37.72 26.98
C ALA A 245 -3.09 -37.11 28.33
N GLN A 246 -4.36 -37.44 28.66
CA GLN A 246 -4.88 -37.85 29.99
C GLN A 246 -4.85 -36.89 31.18
#